data_AF-A0A2P2LZI5-F1
#
_entry.id   AF-A0A2P2LZI5-F1
#
_cell.length_a   1.000
_cell.length_b   1.000
_cell.length_c   1.000
_cell.angle_alpha   90.00
_cell.angle_beta   90.00
_cell.angle_gamma   90.00
#
_symmetry.space_group_name_H-M   'P 1'
#
loop_
_entity.id
_entity.type
_entity.pdbx_description
1 polymer ?
#
loop_
_entity_poly.entity_id
_entity_poly.type
_entity_poly.pdbx_seq_one_letter_code
_entity_poly.pdbx_strand_id
1 'polypeptide(L)'
;MSATGTRIETYEDFVKVHGLLLASSGLPTSLYGRLFEKLSREEFDGGSHFQVEPCEERRQRRLVFTSQSMPMESDIFLVDHAWSFRLSDAYQQLQEVPGLAERMASLMCVDVDLGTDTDETDEDGDSQESNSKLNVMDVVKNEIRDAREKGNEVIRWLELEELDFDDDMLLSLDLSSKYPELVALSLLGNKLENVETVVQEITKFKSLKALWLNNNPVLENCDDHMPYMILEECTRLEIYNSCFTSNFGEWALGFCAGLYDKDNPSFICENEHPLQSVTTLDISNRCIHSLINKAFSPVEIPCLSHLNIRGNPLEQNSVSELLHLLKGFPCLQSLEVDIPGPLGDSAVEILESLPNISLLNGANASKVLQTGTHVVDSILQPCLPGWAAEEPLVDRVINAMWLYIMTYRLAEEEKLDETSVWYVMDELGSALRHSDQPNFRVAPFLLMPEGKLESAVSYSLLWPIQNVEHGDECTRDFLFGIAEDKQRSARLTAYFHTPQNYFIKVLNLLWASYVELNC
;
A
#
# COMPACT_ATOMS: atom_id res chain seq x y z
N MET A 1 -5.66 10.12 -59.64
CA MET A 1 -6.86 9.42 -59.14
C MET A 1 -6.82 9.57 -57.63
N SER A 2 -7.69 10.43 -57.09
CA SER A 2 -7.78 10.70 -55.66
C SER A 2 -8.51 9.52 -55.02
N ALA A 3 -7.83 8.74 -54.18
CA ALA A 3 -8.49 7.78 -53.32
C ALA A 3 -9.27 8.56 -52.26
N THR A 4 -10.58 8.62 -52.43
CA THR A 4 -11.51 9.13 -51.42
C THR A 4 -11.31 8.32 -50.15
N GLY A 5 -10.83 8.96 -49.08
CA GLY A 5 -10.68 8.36 -47.76
C GLY A 5 -12.03 7.80 -47.33
N THR A 6 -12.12 6.48 -47.23
CA THR A 6 -13.36 5.79 -46.87
C THR A 6 -13.30 5.64 -45.36
N ARG A 7 -14.22 6.28 -44.64
CA ARG A 7 -14.36 6.12 -43.19
C ARG A 7 -14.53 4.61 -42.89
N ILE A 8 -13.90 4.14 -41.82
CA ILE A 8 -14.08 2.75 -41.39
C ILE A 8 -15.49 2.60 -40.85
N GLU A 9 -16.34 1.88 -41.60
CA GLU A 9 -17.75 1.69 -41.27
C GLU A 9 -18.09 0.22 -40.99
N THR A 10 -17.23 -0.71 -41.40
CA THR A 10 -17.45 -2.16 -41.24
C THR A 10 -16.39 -2.81 -40.37
N TYR A 11 -16.77 -3.94 -39.75
CA TYR A 11 -15.85 -4.75 -38.96
C TYR A 11 -14.68 -5.27 -39.80
N GLU A 12 -14.95 -5.67 -41.05
CA GLU A 12 -13.92 -6.14 -41.98
C GLU A 12 -12.90 -5.04 -42.30
N ASP A 13 -13.34 -3.80 -42.52
CA ASP A 13 -12.45 -2.66 -42.73
C ASP A 13 -11.63 -2.37 -41.47
N PHE A 14 -12.26 -2.43 -40.29
CA PHE A 14 -11.59 -2.23 -39.01
C PHE A 14 -10.44 -3.23 -38.81
N VAL A 15 -10.71 -4.53 -39.00
CA VAL A 15 -9.69 -5.59 -38.86
C VAL A 15 -8.61 -5.44 -39.93
N LYS A 16 -8.96 -5.05 -41.16
CA LYS A 16 -8.00 -4.85 -42.24
C LYS A 16 -7.04 -3.70 -41.95
N VAL A 17 -7.55 -2.57 -41.45
CA VAL A 17 -6.73 -1.39 -41.13
C VAL A 17 -5.91 -1.60 -39.87
N HIS A 18 -6.50 -2.15 -38.82
CA HIS A 18 -5.87 -2.25 -37.50
C HIS A 18 -5.25 -3.62 -37.21
N GLY A 19 -5.20 -4.54 -38.18
CA GLY A 19 -4.81 -5.93 -37.96
C GLY A 19 -3.44 -6.09 -37.28
N LEU A 20 -2.46 -5.25 -37.65
CA LEU A 20 -1.15 -5.25 -37.00
C LEU A 20 -1.23 -4.77 -35.54
N LEU A 21 -2.00 -3.71 -35.28
CA LEU A 21 -2.20 -3.15 -33.93
C LEU A 21 -2.97 -4.10 -33.02
N LEU A 22 -3.99 -4.76 -33.55
CA LEU A 22 -4.77 -5.79 -32.86
C LEU A 22 -3.89 -7.00 -32.51
N ALA A 23 -3.04 -7.44 -33.44
CA ALA A 23 -2.11 -8.54 -33.18
C ALA A 23 -1.03 -8.15 -32.17
N SER A 24 -0.48 -6.94 -32.26
CA SER A 24 0.59 -6.48 -31.37
C SER A 24 0.12 -6.18 -29.96
N SER A 25 -1.14 -5.78 -29.77
CA SER A 25 -1.72 -5.58 -28.43
C SER A 25 -1.89 -6.91 -27.67
N GLY A 26 -1.89 -8.03 -28.39
CA GLY A 26 -2.16 -9.36 -27.81
C GLY A 26 -3.62 -9.52 -27.38
N LEU A 27 -4.54 -8.72 -27.95
CA LEU A 27 -5.96 -8.83 -27.70
C LEU A 27 -6.51 -10.15 -28.29
N PRO A 28 -7.32 -10.92 -27.54
CA PRO A 28 -7.99 -12.09 -28.07
C PRO A 28 -8.89 -11.77 -29.26
N THR A 29 -8.80 -12.57 -30.31
CA THR A 29 -9.62 -12.40 -31.54
C THR A 29 -11.13 -12.42 -31.29
N SER A 30 -11.57 -13.11 -30.22
CA SER A 30 -12.97 -13.12 -29.76
C SER A 30 -13.48 -11.73 -29.35
N LEU A 31 -12.59 -10.85 -28.89
CA LEU A 31 -12.94 -9.51 -28.41
C LEU A 31 -12.92 -8.44 -29.51
N TYR A 32 -12.44 -8.75 -30.73
CA TYR A 32 -12.32 -7.76 -31.81
C TYR A 32 -13.66 -7.16 -32.21
N GLY A 33 -14.71 -7.99 -32.29
CA GLY A 33 -16.05 -7.52 -32.62
C GLY A 33 -16.60 -6.57 -31.56
N ARG A 34 -16.44 -6.92 -30.28
CA ARG A 34 -16.88 -6.09 -29.15
C ARG A 34 -16.10 -4.78 -29.08
N LEU A 35 -14.79 -4.81 -29.33
CA LEU A 35 -13.97 -3.61 -29.45
C LEU A 35 -14.49 -2.69 -30.56
N PHE A 36 -14.74 -3.23 -31.75
CA PHE A 36 -15.26 -2.45 -32.88
C PHE A 36 -16.62 -1.81 -32.56
N GLU A 37 -17.53 -2.54 -31.91
CA GLU A 37 -18.82 -2.01 -31.48
C GLU A 37 -18.67 -0.85 -30.50
N LYS A 38 -17.84 -1.01 -29.46
CA LYS A 38 -17.59 0.04 -28.45
C LYS A 38 -16.94 1.28 -29.06
N LEU A 39 -15.92 1.11 -29.89
CA LEU A 39 -15.25 2.23 -30.58
C LEU A 39 -16.21 2.96 -31.55
N SER A 40 -17.04 2.21 -32.30
CA SER A 40 -17.98 2.82 -33.25
C SER A 40 -19.09 3.63 -32.56
N ARG A 41 -19.37 3.31 -31.29
CA ARG A 41 -20.39 3.97 -30.46
C ARG A 41 -19.81 4.97 -29.47
N GLU A 42 -18.48 5.09 -29.39
CA GLU A 42 -17.79 5.85 -28.34
C GLU A 42 -18.29 5.45 -26.93
N GLU A 43 -18.43 4.13 -26.71
CA GLU A 43 -19.03 3.57 -25.50
C GLU A 43 -17.96 3.32 -24.42
N PHE A 44 -17.99 4.17 -23.38
CA PHE A 44 -17.15 4.08 -22.18
C PHE A 44 -17.96 3.52 -21.01
N ASP A 45 -18.02 2.21 -20.89
CA ASP A 45 -18.87 1.50 -19.93
C ASP A 45 -18.13 1.03 -18.67
N GLY A 46 -16.85 1.39 -18.51
CA GLY A 46 -16.03 0.98 -17.36
C GLY A 46 -16.68 1.31 -16.00
N GLY A 47 -17.29 2.48 -15.86
CA GLY A 47 -17.97 2.89 -14.62
C GLY A 47 -19.18 2.02 -14.21
N SER A 48 -19.67 1.15 -15.10
CA SER A 48 -20.73 0.17 -14.76
C SER A 48 -20.19 -1.11 -14.12
N HIS A 49 -18.88 -1.35 -14.24
CA HIS A 49 -18.22 -2.58 -13.82
C HIS A 49 -17.16 -2.38 -12.75
N PHE A 50 -16.64 -1.16 -12.62
CA PHE A 50 -15.53 -0.85 -11.74
C PHE A 50 -15.81 0.37 -10.88
N GLN A 51 -15.18 0.41 -9.72
CA GLN A 51 -15.14 1.56 -8.82
C GLN A 51 -13.69 1.89 -8.50
N VAL A 52 -13.38 3.19 -8.47
CA VAL A 52 -12.07 3.68 -8.05
C VAL A 52 -12.15 4.01 -6.56
N GLU A 53 -11.26 3.42 -5.76
CA GLU A 53 -11.20 3.62 -4.32
C GLU A 53 -9.84 4.20 -3.89
N PRO A 54 -9.79 5.13 -2.92
CA PRO A 54 -8.53 5.56 -2.35
C PRO A 54 -7.88 4.43 -1.53
N CYS A 55 -6.55 4.37 -1.55
CA CYS A 55 -5.71 3.48 -0.74
C CYS A 55 -4.42 4.22 -0.34
N GLU A 56 -3.56 3.58 0.48
CA GLU A 56 -2.29 4.17 0.95
C GLU A 56 -2.49 5.57 1.55
N GLU A 57 -3.37 5.71 2.56
CA GLU A 57 -3.68 6.99 3.20
C GLU A 57 -4.14 8.08 2.21
N ARG A 58 -4.92 7.68 1.18
CA ARG A 58 -5.40 8.54 0.07
C ARG A 58 -4.30 9.06 -0.85
N ARG A 59 -3.08 8.53 -0.78
CA ARG A 59 -1.96 8.88 -1.67
C ARG A 59 -1.93 8.06 -2.96
N GLN A 60 -2.81 7.06 -3.08
CA GLN A 60 -2.99 6.28 -4.30
C GLN A 60 -4.45 5.87 -4.46
N ARG A 61 -4.81 5.40 -5.65
CA ARG A 61 -6.11 4.78 -5.94
C ARG A 61 -5.94 3.35 -6.43
N ARG A 62 -6.92 2.51 -6.12
CA ARG A 62 -7.05 1.14 -6.63
C ARG A 62 -8.35 0.99 -7.40
N LEU A 63 -8.35 0.13 -8.42
CA LEU A 63 -9.54 -0.20 -9.18
C LEU A 63 -10.17 -1.47 -8.62
N VAL A 64 -11.42 -1.41 -8.21
CA VAL A 64 -12.17 -2.55 -7.64
C VAL A 64 -13.28 -2.96 -8.60
N PHE A 65 -13.43 -4.27 -8.80
CA PHE A 65 -14.51 -4.83 -9.62
C PHE A 65 -15.83 -4.88 -8.82
N THR A 66 -16.90 -4.30 -9.36
CA THR A 66 -18.20 -4.15 -8.66
C THR A 66 -19.35 -4.91 -9.30
N SER A 67 -19.13 -5.50 -10.48
CA SER A 67 -20.10 -6.44 -11.05
C SER A 67 -20.02 -7.82 -10.35
N GLN A 68 -21.04 -8.66 -10.52
CA GLN A 68 -21.11 -9.95 -9.82
C GLN A 68 -19.91 -10.86 -10.14
N SER A 69 -19.64 -11.06 -11.43
CA SER A 69 -18.54 -11.91 -11.93
C SER A 69 -18.22 -11.56 -13.39
N MET A 70 -16.97 -11.69 -13.81
CA MET A 70 -16.53 -11.53 -15.20
C MET A 70 -15.58 -12.67 -15.59
N PRO A 71 -15.95 -13.53 -16.55
CA PRO A 71 -15.05 -14.57 -17.03
C PRO A 71 -13.82 -14.00 -17.74
N MET A 72 -12.75 -14.80 -17.77
CA MET A 72 -11.56 -14.53 -18.57
C MET A 72 -11.92 -14.26 -20.04
N GLU A 73 -11.32 -13.21 -20.63
CA GLU A 73 -11.50 -12.81 -22.03
C GLU A 73 -12.96 -12.61 -22.47
N SER A 74 -13.86 -12.29 -21.53
CA SER A 74 -15.29 -12.11 -21.85
C SER A 74 -15.63 -10.70 -22.30
N ASP A 75 -14.92 -9.68 -21.83
CA ASP A 75 -15.22 -8.26 -22.11
C ASP A 75 -13.96 -7.44 -22.40
N ILE A 76 -14.15 -6.21 -22.85
CA ILE A 76 -13.09 -5.25 -23.14
C ILE A 76 -13.57 -3.84 -22.83
N PHE A 77 -12.72 -3.01 -22.22
CA PHE A 77 -13.02 -1.65 -21.82
C PHE A 77 -12.07 -0.67 -22.51
N LEU A 78 -12.62 0.48 -22.87
CA LEU A 78 -11.85 1.61 -23.40
C LEU A 78 -11.42 2.50 -22.25
N VAL A 79 -10.14 2.82 -22.23
CA VAL A 79 -9.51 3.71 -21.25
C VAL A 79 -8.89 4.87 -22.02
N ASP A 80 -9.28 6.09 -21.68
CA ASP A 80 -8.81 7.29 -22.36
C ASP A 80 -7.40 7.66 -21.94
N HIS A 81 -6.72 8.41 -22.81
CA HIS A 81 -5.43 9.03 -22.49
C HIS A 81 -5.70 10.47 -22.03
N ALA A 82 -5.91 10.64 -20.72
CA ALA A 82 -6.24 11.93 -20.11
C ALA A 82 -5.18 13.02 -20.35
N TRP A 83 -3.92 12.61 -20.53
CA TRP A 83 -2.83 13.49 -20.92
C TRP A 83 -1.83 12.74 -21.79
N SER A 84 -1.50 13.29 -22.98
CA SER A 84 -0.49 12.75 -23.91
C SER A 84 0.50 13.83 -24.29
N PHE A 85 1.80 13.52 -24.25
CA PHE A 85 2.85 14.52 -24.40
C PHE A 85 4.18 13.94 -24.91
N ARG A 86 5.06 14.83 -25.38
CA ARG A 86 6.50 14.54 -25.49
C ARG A 86 7.15 14.98 -24.19
N LEU A 87 8.15 14.22 -23.72
CA LEU A 87 8.76 14.48 -22.41
C LEU A 87 9.31 15.91 -22.27
N SER A 88 9.86 16.48 -23.35
CA SER A 88 10.35 17.86 -23.38
C SER A 88 9.27 18.91 -23.12
N ASP A 89 8.02 18.58 -23.43
CA ASP A 89 6.90 19.51 -23.44
C ASP A 89 6.05 19.37 -22.17
N ALA A 90 6.28 18.32 -21.37
CA ALA A 90 5.46 17.96 -20.20
C ALA A 90 5.30 19.13 -19.23
N TYR A 91 6.42 19.73 -18.83
CA TYR A 91 6.46 20.85 -17.89
C TYR A 91 5.74 22.08 -18.44
N GLN A 92 6.03 22.43 -19.70
CA GLN A 92 5.40 23.58 -20.36
C GLN A 92 3.88 23.40 -20.48
N GLN A 93 3.42 22.20 -20.83
CA GLN A 93 1.99 21.92 -20.93
C GLN A 93 1.28 22.06 -19.58
N LEU A 94 1.86 21.57 -18.48
CA LEU A 94 1.28 21.73 -17.15
C LEU A 94 1.16 23.20 -16.73
N GLN A 95 2.04 24.08 -17.22
CA GLN A 95 1.98 25.51 -16.93
C GLN A 95 0.99 26.27 -17.84
N GLU A 96 0.93 25.90 -19.13
CA GLU A 96 0.23 26.70 -20.14
C GLU A 96 -1.18 26.19 -20.45
N VAL A 97 -1.45 24.89 -20.29
CA VAL A 97 -2.76 24.29 -20.59
C VAL A 97 -3.70 24.48 -19.39
N PRO A 98 -4.77 25.27 -19.51
CA PRO A 98 -5.64 25.57 -18.37
C PRO A 98 -6.28 24.31 -17.76
N GLY A 99 -6.20 24.19 -16.43
CA GLY A 99 -6.80 23.10 -15.68
C GLY A 99 -6.07 21.76 -15.76
N LEU A 100 -4.97 21.65 -16.54
CA LEU A 100 -4.27 20.38 -16.71
C LEU A 100 -3.55 19.96 -15.43
N ALA A 101 -2.84 20.89 -14.78
CA ALA A 101 -2.13 20.60 -13.54
C ALA A 101 -3.09 20.19 -12.42
N GLU A 102 -4.23 20.84 -12.28
CA GLU A 102 -5.26 20.52 -11.29
C GLU A 102 -5.87 19.14 -11.53
N ARG A 103 -6.21 18.82 -12.79
CA ARG A 103 -6.72 17.48 -13.13
C ARG A 103 -5.68 16.39 -12.88
N MET A 104 -4.42 16.61 -13.28
CA MET A 104 -3.36 15.63 -13.04
C MET A 104 -3.03 15.49 -11.56
N ALA A 105 -3.06 16.59 -10.80
CA ALA A 105 -2.84 16.55 -9.36
C ALA A 105 -3.91 15.73 -8.64
N SER A 106 -5.18 15.96 -8.99
CA SER A 106 -6.30 15.17 -8.47
C SER A 106 -6.19 13.72 -8.90
N LEU A 107 -5.89 13.44 -10.18
CA LEU A 107 -5.70 12.09 -10.69
C LEU A 107 -4.60 11.32 -9.93
N MET A 108 -3.49 11.99 -9.63
CA MET A 108 -2.29 11.42 -9.01
C MET A 108 -2.27 11.52 -7.48
N CYS A 109 -3.32 12.05 -6.85
CA CYS A 109 -3.46 12.21 -5.41
C CYS A 109 -2.36 13.08 -4.78
N VAL A 110 -2.01 14.21 -5.41
CA VAL A 110 -1.01 15.18 -4.92
C VAL A 110 -1.60 16.56 -4.58
N ASP A 111 -2.92 16.63 -4.49
CA ASP A 111 -3.73 17.77 -4.07
C ASP A 111 -4.39 17.56 -2.69
N VAL A 112 -4.00 16.51 -1.97
CA VAL A 112 -4.68 16.04 -0.74
C VAL A 112 -4.64 17.09 0.39
N ASP A 113 -3.56 17.85 0.50
CA ASP A 113 -3.33 18.95 1.46
C ASP A 113 -3.89 20.29 0.98
N LEU A 114 -4.29 20.40 -0.29
CA LEU A 114 -4.79 21.65 -0.89
C LEU A 114 -6.29 21.86 -0.67
N GLY A 115 -6.97 20.95 0.05
CA GLY A 115 -8.33 21.13 0.58
C GLY A 115 -9.33 21.64 -0.46
N THR A 116 -10.01 20.74 -1.16
CA THR A 116 -11.35 21.09 -1.64
C THR A 116 -12.32 21.00 -0.46
N ASP A 117 -12.48 22.14 0.20
CA ASP A 117 -13.70 22.51 0.96
C ASP A 117 -14.90 22.54 -0.01
N THR A 118 -15.30 21.38 -0.51
CA THR A 118 -16.59 21.19 -1.19
C THR A 118 -17.24 19.94 -0.62
N ASP A 119 -17.63 20.02 0.65
CA ASP A 119 -18.99 19.71 1.11
C ASP A 119 -19.03 19.85 2.63
N GLU A 120 -19.29 21.08 3.10
CA GLU A 120 -20.41 21.42 4.00
C GLU A 120 -20.19 22.85 4.48
N THR A 121 -21.01 23.76 3.94
CA THR A 121 -21.21 25.09 4.50
C THR A 121 -21.70 24.96 5.93
N ASP A 122 -20.97 25.52 6.88
CA ASP A 122 -21.59 26.23 7.99
C ASP A 122 -20.75 27.46 8.35
N GLU A 123 -21.43 28.60 8.27
CA GLU A 123 -21.02 29.89 8.78
C GLU A 123 -20.79 29.79 10.29
N ASP A 124 -19.67 30.29 10.81
CA ASP A 124 -19.69 31.52 11.60
C ASP A 124 -18.30 31.91 12.09
N GLY A 125 -18.16 33.22 12.32
CA GLY A 125 -16.91 33.86 12.71
C GLY A 125 -16.58 33.79 14.19
N ASP A 126 -15.28 33.92 14.43
CA ASP A 126 -14.61 34.58 15.55
C ASP A 126 -14.74 33.98 16.97
N SER A 127 -13.60 33.97 17.68
CA SER A 127 -13.37 33.64 19.10
C SER A 127 -13.40 32.16 19.55
N GLN A 128 -12.32 31.38 19.36
CA GLN A 128 -12.22 30.06 20.01
C GLN A 128 -10.79 29.64 20.42
N GLU A 129 -10.15 30.33 21.36
CA GLU A 129 -9.10 29.70 22.20
C GLU A 129 -9.70 29.05 23.47
N SER A 130 -10.90 29.45 23.88
CA SER A 130 -11.59 28.87 25.05
C SER A 130 -12.56 27.74 24.70
N ASN A 131 -12.99 27.62 23.44
CA ASN A 131 -14.01 26.66 23.02
C ASN A 131 -13.42 25.29 22.67
N SER A 132 -12.16 25.23 22.19
CA SER A 132 -11.45 23.96 21.95
C SER A 132 -11.20 23.18 23.25
N LYS A 133 -10.71 23.86 24.30
CA LYS A 133 -10.51 23.27 25.65
C LYS A 133 -11.79 22.71 26.27
N LEU A 134 -12.94 23.35 26.04
CA LEU A 134 -14.25 22.85 26.47
C LEU A 134 -14.65 21.59 25.69
N ASN A 135 -14.36 21.55 24.39
CA ASN A 135 -14.69 20.43 23.51
C ASN A 135 -13.93 19.14 23.91
N VAL A 136 -12.62 19.24 24.19
CA VAL A 136 -11.83 18.05 24.60
C VAL A 136 -12.26 17.52 25.98
N MET A 137 -12.56 18.42 26.92
CA MET A 137 -13.09 18.02 28.23
C MET A 137 -14.44 17.31 28.11
N ASP A 138 -15.25 17.66 27.11
CA ASP A 138 -16.53 17.00 26.84
C ASP A 138 -16.34 15.69 26.07
N VAL A 139 -15.34 15.56 25.20
CA VAL A 139 -14.93 14.28 24.58
C VAL A 139 -14.44 13.29 25.63
N VAL A 140 -13.55 13.72 26.54
CA VAL A 140 -13.11 12.89 27.67
C VAL A 140 -14.31 12.47 28.54
N LYS A 141 -15.27 13.37 28.79
CA LYS A 141 -16.51 13.03 29.53
C LYS A 141 -17.43 12.07 28.76
N ASN A 142 -17.53 12.21 27.44
CA ASN A 142 -18.34 11.34 26.60
C ASN A 142 -17.73 9.93 26.54
N GLU A 143 -16.42 9.81 26.33
CA GLU A 143 -15.69 8.53 26.40
C GLU A 143 -15.86 7.85 27.77
N ILE A 144 -15.84 8.63 28.87
CA ILE A 144 -16.15 8.11 30.21
C ILE A 144 -17.61 7.63 30.33
N ARG A 145 -18.57 8.36 29.75
CA ARG A 145 -19.99 7.98 29.80
C ARG A 145 -20.22 6.69 29.02
N ASP A 146 -19.64 6.59 27.83
CA ASP A 146 -19.83 5.45 26.94
C ASP A 146 -19.21 4.17 27.53
N ALA A 147 -18.06 4.27 28.21
CA ALA A 147 -17.48 3.17 28.97
C ALA A 147 -18.37 2.68 30.11
N ARG A 148 -19.08 3.60 30.81
CA ARG A 148 -20.00 3.28 31.90
C ARG A 148 -21.31 2.65 31.42
N GLU A 149 -21.83 3.07 30.26
CA GLU A 149 -23.06 2.52 29.66
C GLU A 149 -22.86 1.08 29.16
N LYS A 150 -21.64 0.70 28.77
CA LYS A 150 -21.27 -0.67 28.38
C LYS A 150 -21.00 -1.62 29.57
N GLY A 151 -21.18 -1.16 30.82
CA GLY A 151 -21.04 -1.99 32.02
C GLY A 151 -19.60 -2.15 32.54
N ASN A 152 -18.63 -1.40 32.00
CA ASN A 152 -17.28 -1.33 32.55
C ASN A 152 -17.22 -0.26 33.65
N GLU A 153 -17.04 -0.68 34.91
CA GLU A 153 -16.83 0.26 36.02
C GLU A 153 -15.45 0.95 35.97
N VAL A 154 -14.50 0.37 35.23
CA VAL A 154 -13.10 0.81 35.12
C VAL A 154 -12.74 1.10 33.67
N ILE A 155 -12.21 2.29 33.41
CA ILE A 155 -11.74 2.71 32.08
C ILE A 155 -10.32 2.18 31.87
N ARG A 156 -10.14 1.36 30.83
CA ARG A 156 -8.86 0.71 30.50
C ARG A 156 -8.29 1.10 29.14
N TRP A 157 -9.07 1.80 28.32
CA TRP A 157 -8.67 2.27 27.00
C TRP A 157 -9.21 3.68 26.81
N LEU A 158 -8.36 4.58 26.32
CA LEU A 158 -8.74 5.96 26.04
C LEU A 158 -8.12 6.41 24.72
N GLU A 159 -8.96 6.89 23.82
CA GLU A 159 -8.58 7.45 22.52
C GLU A 159 -8.88 8.95 22.54
N LEU A 160 -7.83 9.75 22.51
CA LEU A 160 -7.90 11.20 22.42
C LEU A 160 -7.11 11.60 21.18
N GLU A 161 -7.64 11.30 20.00
CA GLU A 161 -6.93 11.47 18.73
C GLU A 161 -7.43 12.70 17.97
N GLU A 162 -6.52 13.49 17.38
CA GLU A 162 -6.86 14.65 16.54
C GLU A 162 -7.77 15.70 17.23
N LEU A 163 -7.56 15.90 18.53
CA LEU A 163 -8.40 16.78 19.37
C LEU A 163 -7.76 18.14 19.68
N ASP A 164 -6.66 18.49 19.02
CA ASP A 164 -5.83 19.65 19.40
C ASP A 164 -5.36 19.61 20.87
N PHE A 165 -5.13 18.40 21.40
CA PHE A 165 -4.73 18.19 22.78
C PHE A 165 -3.32 18.73 23.06
N ASP A 166 -3.19 19.74 23.93
CA ASP A 166 -1.93 20.41 24.25
C ASP A 166 -1.33 19.96 25.60
N ASP A 167 -0.10 20.37 25.88
CA ASP A 167 0.62 20.04 27.12
C ASP A 167 -0.10 20.50 28.40
N ASP A 168 -0.76 21.67 28.36
CA ASP A 168 -1.54 22.20 29.48
C ASP A 168 -2.76 21.31 29.78
N MET A 169 -3.43 20.81 28.73
CA MET A 169 -4.56 19.90 28.85
C MET A 169 -4.12 18.56 29.46
N LEU A 170 -2.98 18.00 29.02
CA LEU A 170 -2.41 16.78 29.57
C LEU A 170 -2.16 16.91 31.09
N LEU A 171 -1.57 18.03 31.53
CA LEU A 171 -1.34 18.35 32.94
C LEU A 171 -2.65 18.51 33.72
N SER A 172 -3.61 19.27 33.18
CA SER A 172 -4.85 19.62 33.88
C SER A 172 -5.80 18.43 34.08
N LEU A 173 -5.78 17.47 33.15
CA LEU A 173 -6.65 16.31 33.19
C LEU A 173 -6.22 15.27 34.20
N ASP A 174 -4.92 15.19 34.55
CA ASP A 174 -4.38 14.26 35.54
C ASP A 174 -4.90 12.82 35.31
N LEU A 175 -4.77 12.37 34.06
CA LEU A 175 -5.34 11.10 33.58
C LEU A 175 -4.82 9.90 34.37
N SER A 176 -3.56 9.93 34.80
CA SER A 176 -2.94 8.85 35.57
C SER A 176 -3.59 8.63 36.94
N SER A 177 -3.98 9.72 37.62
CA SER A 177 -4.67 9.64 38.91
C SER A 177 -6.14 9.26 38.76
N LYS A 178 -6.79 9.68 37.67
CA LYS A 178 -8.20 9.38 37.40
C LYS A 178 -8.41 7.95 36.88
N TYR A 179 -7.47 7.44 36.08
CA TYR A 179 -7.53 6.13 35.42
C TYR A 179 -6.24 5.32 35.69
N PRO A 180 -6.00 4.90 36.94
CA PRO A 180 -4.77 4.18 37.29
C PRO A 180 -4.67 2.78 36.64
N GLU A 181 -5.80 2.21 36.21
CA GLU A 181 -5.88 0.92 35.52
C GLU A 181 -5.85 1.05 33.98
N LEU A 182 -5.53 2.23 33.44
CA LEU A 182 -5.45 2.43 32.00
C LEU A 182 -4.38 1.52 31.37
N VAL A 183 -4.80 0.75 30.38
CA VAL A 183 -3.98 -0.24 29.65
C VAL A 183 -3.53 0.34 28.31
N ALA A 184 -4.39 1.10 27.63
CA ALA A 184 -4.10 1.70 26.34
C ALA A 184 -4.46 3.18 26.33
N LEU A 185 -3.56 4.01 25.82
CA LEU A 185 -3.75 5.45 25.67
C LEU A 185 -3.29 5.88 24.27
N SER A 186 -4.22 6.40 23.48
CA SER A 186 -3.89 7.05 22.21
C SER A 186 -4.03 8.56 22.35
N LEU A 187 -2.95 9.27 22.01
CA LEU A 187 -2.87 10.72 21.90
C LEU A 187 -2.41 11.10 20.47
N LEU A 188 -2.72 10.27 19.48
CA LEU A 188 -2.27 10.43 18.09
C LEU A 188 -2.80 11.74 17.48
N GLY A 189 -1.96 12.44 16.71
CA GLY A 189 -2.38 13.60 15.92
C GLY A 189 -2.73 14.86 16.75
N ASN A 190 -2.09 15.07 17.89
CA ASN A 190 -2.36 16.21 18.77
C ASN A 190 -1.24 17.26 18.76
N LYS A 191 -1.34 18.26 19.66
CA LYS A 191 -0.46 19.42 19.79
C LYS A 191 0.46 19.34 21.00
N LEU A 192 0.93 18.14 21.35
CA LEU A 192 1.92 17.96 22.41
C LEU A 192 3.29 18.38 21.90
N GLU A 193 3.96 19.30 22.59
CA GLU A 193 5.27 19.83 22.18
C GLU A 193 6.34 19.61 23.25
N ASN A 194 5.97 19.66 24.54
CA ASN A 194 6.93 19.66 25.64
C ASN A 194 7.32 18.23 26.08
N VAL A 195 8.52 17.82 25.70
CA VAL A 195 9.10 16.51 26.05
C VAL A 195 9.07 16.24 27.56
N GLU A 196 9.47 17.21 28.39
CA GLU A 196 9.54 17.02 29.84
C GLU A 196 8.14 16.80 30.44
N THR A 197 7.16 17.61 30.02
CA THR A 197 5.76 17.46 30.43
C THR A 197 5.20 16.09 30.05
N VAL A 198 5.37 15.68 28.79
CA VAL A 198 4.85 14.39 28.31
C VAL A 198 5.49 13.23 29.07
N VAL A 199 6.82 13.21 29.22
CA VAL A 199 7.51 12.16 29.97
C VAL A 199 7.02 12.13 31.44
N GLN A 200 6.91 13.28 32.09
CA GLN A 200 6.45 13.35 33.49
C GLN A 200 5.02 12.83 33.67
N GLU A 201 4.10 13.12 32.75
CA GLU A 201 2.71 12.64 32.87
C GLU A 201 2.55 11.18 32.46
N ILE A 202 3.21 10.74 31.40
CA ILE A 202 3.12 9.36 30.91
C ILE A 202 3.75 8.37 31.89
N THR A 203 4.89 8.70 32.51
CA THR A 203 5.59 7.79 33.44
C THR A 203 4.86 7.55 34.76
N LYS A 204 3.81 8.34 35.04
CA LYS A 204 2.90 8.10 36.17
C LYS A 204 2.01 6.88 35.97
N PHE A 205 1.71 6.50 34.72
CA PHE A 205 0.89 5.32 34.45
C PHE A 205 1.68 4.04 34.74
N LYS A 206 1.14 3.21 35.65
CA LYS A 206 1.79 1.96 36.08
C LYS A 206 1.22 0.70 35.42
N SER A 207 0.10 0.82 34.71
CA SER A 207 -0.61 -0.31 34.09
C SER A 207 -0.55 -0.30 32.56
N LEU A 208 0.01 0.76 31.97
CA LEU A 208 -0.02 1.01 30.54
C LEU A 208 0.76 -0.06 29.76
N LYS A 209 0.11 -0.62 28.75
CA LYS A 209 0.64 -1.60 27.79
C LYS A 209 0.77 -1.03 26.38
N ALA A 210 -0.03 -0.03 26.02
CA ALA A 210 0.10 0.65 24.73
C ALA A 210 0.00 2.18 24.86
N LEU A 211 0.86 2.85 24.11
CA LEU A 211 0.90 4.31 24.00
C LEU A 211 1.12 4.71 22.53
N TRP A 212 0.27 5.60 22.03
CA TRP A 212 0.45 6.22 20.71
C TRP A 212 0.56 7.74 20.85
N LEU A 213 1.70 8.27 20.43
CA LEU A 213 2.03 9.70 20.35
C LEU A 213 2.31 10.14 18.90
N ASN A 214 2.16 9.25 17.92
CA ASN A 214 2.44 9.55 16.51
C ASN A 214 1.75 10.86 16.08
N ASN A 215 2.39 11.59 15.17
CA ASN A 215 1.88 12.86 14.64
C ASN A 215 1.67 13.95 15.72
N ASN A 216 2.56 14.02 16.71
CA ASN A 216 2.65 15.15 17.64
C ASN A 216 4.00 15.88 17.46
N PRO A 217 4.05 17.21 17.58
CA PRO A 217 5.29 17.99 17.47
C PRO A 217 6.40 17.56 18.43
N VAL A 218 6.05 16.97 19.59
CA VAL A 218 7.01 16.44 20.57
C VAL A 218 7.93 15.38 19.97
N LEU A 219 7.48 14.63 18.95
CA LEU A 219 8.28 13.62 18.28
C LEU A 219 9.22 14.18 17.20
N GLU A 220 8.94 15.37 16.69
CA GLU A 220 9.83 16.07 15.73
C GLU A 220 10.98 16.78 16.45
N ASN A 221 10.73 17.23 17.69
CA ASN A 221 11.67 17.99 18.50
C ASN A 221 12.43 17.13 19.53
N CYS A 222 12.15 15.83 19.64
CA CYS A 222 12.86 14.96 20.57
C CYS A 222 14.12 14.33 19.95
N ASP A 223 15.23 14.39 20.67
CA ASP A 223 16.33 13.45 20.47
C ASP A 223 15.87 12.02 20.87
N ASP A 224 16.62 10.97 20.52
CA ASP A 224 16.37 9.55 20.86
C ASP A 224 16.20 9.27 22.38
N HIS A 225 16.33 10.28 23.23
CA HIS A 225 16.26 10.20 24.68
C HIS A 225 14.83 10.05 25.24
N MET A 226 13.81 10.68 24.63
CA MET A 226 12.44 10.63 25.16
C MET A 226 11.84 9.21 25.17
N PRO A 227 11.88 8.44 24.05
CA PRO A 227 11.41 7.06 24.05
C PRO A 227 12.15 6.20 25.09
N TYR A 228 13.46 6.41 25.24
CA TYR A 228 14.27 5.70 26.24
C TYR A 228 13.75 5.93 27.67
N MET A 229 13.48 7.19 28.04
CA MET A 229 12.97 7.52 29.38
C MET A 229 11.58 6.90 29.65
N ILE A 230 10.67 6.95 28.68
CA ILE A 230 9.34 6.35 28.82
C ILE A 230 9.45 4.83 28.97
N LEU A 231 10.28 4.17 28.15
CA LEU A 231 10.44 2.72 28.19
C LEU A 231 11.14 2.22 29.46
N GLU A 232 12.05 3.01 30.05
CA GLU A 232 12.73 2.68 31.31
C GLU A 232 11.75 2.70 32.50
N GLU A 233 10.86 3.69 32.55
CA GLU A 233 9.91 3.87 33.67
C GLU A 233 8.59 3.09 33.47
N CYS A 234 8.07 3.02 32.24
CA CYS A 234 6.86 2.27 31.88
C CYS A 234 7.22 0.82 31.47
N THR A 235 7.76 0.05 32.41
CA THR A 235 8.26 -1.31 32.17
C THR A 235 7.23 -2.34 31.66
N ARG A 236 5.92 -2.04 31.73
CA ARG A 236 4.83 -2.89 31.22
C ARG A 236 4.38 -2.52 29.80
N LEU A 237 4.97 -1.47 29.22
CA LEU A 237 4.62 -1.00 27.89
C LEU A 237 5.09 -2.04 26.87
N GLU A 238 4.14 -2.58 26.11
CA GLU A 238 4.36 -3.59 25.07
C GLU A 238 4.35 -2.96 23.66
N ILE A 239 3.57 -1.88 23.48
CA ILE A 239 3.48 -1.10 22.23
C ILE A 239 3.77 0.38 22.51
N TYR A 240 4.68 0.96 21.74
CA TYR A 240 4.96 2.41 21.73
C TYR A 240 5.00 2.90 20.28
N ASN A 241 4.14 3.85 19.94
CA ASN A 241 4.03 4.45 18.60
C ASN A 241 3.91 3.43 17.47
N SER A 242 3.04 2.43 17.64
CA SER A 242 2.83 1.31 16.71
C SER A 242 4.00 0.31 16.57
N CYS A 243 5.09 0.50 17.31
CA CYS A 243 6.23 -0.41 17.41
C CYS A 243 6.12 -1.28 18.67
N PHE A 244 6.65 -2.52 18.59
CA PHE A 244 6.78 -3.39 19.74
C PHE A 244 8.02 -2.98 20.56
N THR A 245 7.86 -2.92 21.87
CA THR A 245 8.98 -2.67 22.80
C THR A 245 9.76 -3.96 23.02
N SER A 246 10.92 -3.91 23.66
CA SER A 246 11.65 -5.12 24.10
C SER A 246 10.87 -5.97 25.10
N ASN A 247 9.82 -5.42 25.72
CA ASN A 247 8.97 -6.07 26.70
C ASN A 247 7.63 -6.56 26.12
N PHE A 248 7.45 -6.53 24.79
CA PHE A 248 6.20 -6.98 24.17
C PHE A 248 5.84 -8.40 24.63
N GLY A 249 4.55 -8.65 24.82
CA GLY A 249 4.05 -9.89 25.39
C GLY A 249 2.70 -10.28 24.78
N GLU A 250 1.90 -10.99 25.58
CA GLU A 250 0.62 -11.52 25.11
C GLU A 250 -0.38 -10.44 24.69
N TRP A 251 -0.27 -9.24 25.27
CA TRP A 251 -1.22 -8.19 24.97
C TRP A 251 -0.94 -7.58 23.60
N ALA A 252 0.31 -7.27 23.27
CA ALA A 252 0.67 -6.78 21.96
C ALA A 252 0.34 -7.79 20.84
N LEU A 253 0.62 -9.07 21.10
CA LEU A 253 0.26 -10.14 20.17
C LEU A 253 -1.26 -10.30 20.02
N GLY A 254 -2.00 -10.23 21.14
CA GLY A 254 -3.46 -10.30 21.12
C GLY A 254 -4.10 -9.10 20.44
N PHE A 255 -3.53 -7.90 20.58
CA PHE A 255 -3.96 -6.70 19.87
C PHE A 255 -3.81 -6.89 18.35
N CYS A 256 -2.64 -7.35 17.90
CA CYS A 256 -2.42 -7.66 16.48
C CYS A 256 -3.26 -8.83 15.95
N ALA A 257 -3.71 -9.73 16.84
CA ALA A 257 -4.62 -10.82 16.49
C ALA A 257 -6.11 -10.43 16.54
N GLY A 258 -6.44 -9.17 16.88
CA GLY A 258 -7.83 -8.70 17.02
C GLY A 258 -8.56 -9.23 18.25
N LEU A 259 -7.83 -9.70 19.28
CA LEU A 259 -8.41 -10.13 20.56
C LEU A 259 -8.66 -8.97 21.52
N TYR A 260 -7.86 -7.91 21.40
CA TYR A 260 -7.96 -6.71 22.23
C TYR A 260 -8.25 -5.49 21.37
N ASP A 261 -9.25 -4.73 21.81
CA ASP A 261 -9.68 -3.47 21.22
C ASP A 261 -10.27 -2.57 22.31
N LYS A 262 -10.85 -1.43 21.93
CA LYS A 262 -11.52 -0.50 22.86
C LYS A 262 -12.65 -1.15 23.67
N ASP A 263 -13.38 -2.09 23.07
CA ASP A 263 -14.51 -2.77 23.72
C ASP A 263 -14.03 -3.92 24.63
N ASN A 264 -12.90 -4.53 24.32
CA ASN A 264 -12.25 -5.58 25.09
C ASN A 264 -10.76 -5.26 25.36
N PRO A 265 -10.45 -4.27 26.22
CA PRO A 265 -9.10 -3.73 26.34
C PRO A 265 -8.13 -4.63 27.12
N SER A 266 -8.65 -5.64 27.81
CA SER A 266 -7.84 -6.59 28.58
C SER A 266 -8.65 -7.83 28.93
N PHE A 267 -8.01 -8.99 28.93
CA PHE A 267 -8.62 -10.22 29.39
C PHE A 267 -8.84 -10.20 30.91
N ILE A 268 -10.05 -10.50 31.38
CA ILE A 268 -10.43 -10.39 32.82
C ILE A 268 -10.23 -11.73 33.57
N CYS A 269 -10.09 -12.86 32.86
CA CYS A 269 -9.96 -14.17 33.51
C CYS A 269 -8.49 -14.58 33.68
N GLU A 270 -7.99 -14.61 34.91
CA GLU A 270 -6.60 -14.93 35.27
C GLU A 270 -6.13 -16.37 34.96
N ASN A 271 -6.97 -17.23 34.36
CA ASN A 271 -6.72 -18.67 34.21
C ASN A 271 -6.88 -19.21 32.77
N GLU A 272 -6.97 -18.37 31.74
CA GLU A 272 -6.97 -18.83 30.35
C GLU A 272 -5.79 -18.24 29.57
N HIS A 273 -5.29 -19.00 28.59
CA HIS A 273 -4.23 -18.58 27.68
C HIS A 273 -4.88 -17.89 26.47
N PRO A 274 -4.92 -16.55 26.41
CA PRO A 274 -5.77 -15.81 25.48
C PRO A 274 -5.39 -16.04 24.02
N LEU A 275 -4.13 -16.39 23.76
CA LEU A 275 -3.61 -16.59 22.41
C LEU A 275 -3.87 -17.99 21.83
N GLN A 276 -4.42 -18.93 22.61
CA GLN A 276 -4.57 -20.32 22.17
C GLN A 276 -5.49 -20.50 20.95
N SER A 277 -6.46 -19.60 20.77
CA SER A 277 -7.40 -19.60 19.65
C SER A 277 -6.88 -18.87 18.40
N VAL A 278 -5.74 -18.18 18.48
CA VAL A 278 -5.23 -17.35 17.39
C VAL A 278 -4.73 -18.24 16.25
N THR A 279 -5.33 -18.04 15.07
CA THR A 279 -4.96 -18.76 13.83
C THR A 279 -4.19 -17.89 12.84
N THR A 280 -4.35 -16.57 12.93
CA THR A 280 -3.76 -15.58 12.03
C THR A 280 -3.15 -14.47 12.87
N LEU A 281 -1.89 -14.13 12.60
CA LEU A 281 -1.19 -13.07 13.31
C LEU A 281 -0.39 -12.22 12.33
N ASP A 282 -0.73 -10.94 12.24
CA ASP A 282 0.04 -9.95 11.49
C ASP A 282 0.79 -9.04 12.46
N ILE A 283 2.11 -9.23 12.52
CA ILE A 283 3.04 -8.41 13.30
C ILE A 283 4.03 -7.71 12.37
N SER A 284 3.64 -7.44 11.13
CA SER A 284 4.47 -6.69 10.18
C SER A 284 4.67 -5.24 10.60
N ASN A 285 5.84 -4.67 10.25
CA ASN A 285 6.20 -3.27 10.47
C ASN A 285 6.06 -2.84 11.95
N ARG A 286 6.43 -3.73 12.88
CA ARG A 286 6.38 -3.48 14.32
C ARG A 286 7.75 -3.15 14.93
N CYS A 287 8.78 -2.95 14.11
CA CYS A 287 10.16 -2.72 14.56
C CYS A 287 10.66 -3.79 15.55
N ILE A 288 10.26 -5.05 15.35
CA ILE A 288 10.66 -6.15 16.22
C ILE A 288 12.13 -6.50 15.95
N HIS A 289 12.96 -6.41 16.99
CA HIS A 289 14.38 -6.77 16.92
C HIS A 289 14.65 -8.23 17.32
N SER A 290 13.81 -8.82 18.17
CA SER A 290 13.84 -10.23 18.56
C SER A 290 12.43 -10.80 18.58
N LEU A 291 12.16 -11.77 17.70
CA LEU A 291 10.91 -12.52 17.70
C LEU A 291 10.88 -13.58 18.81
N ILE A 292 12.05 -14.06 19.22
CA ILE A 292 12.18 -15.02 20.32
C ILE A 292 11.86 -14.31 21.63
N ASN A 293 10.64 -14.54 22.10
CA ASN A 293 10.06 -14.00 23.33
C ASN A 293 9.24 -15.10 24.01
N LYS A 294 9.00 -14.98 25.33
CA LYS A 294 8.15 -15.93 26.07
C LYS A 294 6.73 -16.02 25.52
N ALA A 295 6.15 -14.90 25.10
CA ALA A 295 4.77 -14.82 24.62
C ALA A 295 4.60 -15.37 23.20
N PHE A 296 5.59 -15.18 22.32
CA PHE A 296 5.57 -15.73 20.96
C PHE A 296 6.19 -17.14 20.96
N SER A 297 5.39 -18.15 21.28
CA SER A 297 5.84 -19.54 21.30
C SER A 297 4.76 -20.52 20.83
N PRO A 298 5.13 -21.72 20.35
CA PRO A 298 4.15 -22.75 19.98
C PRO A 298 3.28 -23.24 21.15
N VAL A 299 3.67 -22.95 22.40
CA VAL A 299 2.90 -23.31 23.60
C VAL A 299 1.77 -22.31 23.83
N GLU A 300 2.05 -21.02 23.68
CA GLU A 300 1.05 -19.96 23.87
C GLU A 300 0.14 -19.80 22.64
N ILE A 301 0.65 -20.03 21.43
CA ILE A 301 -0.08 -19.85 20.16
C ILE A 301 -0.07 -21.14 19.29
N PRO A 302 -0.59 -22.27 19.81
CA PRO A 302 -0.49 -23.58 19.14
C PRO A 302 -1.26 -23.66 17.81
N CYS A 303 -2.30 -22.85 17.63
CA CYS A 303 -3.18 -22.88 16.47
C CYS A 303 -2.74 -21.97 15.31
N LEU A 304 -1.61 -21.28 15.45
CA LEU A 304 -1.13 -20.31 14.46
C LEU A 304 -0.90 -20.98 13.10
N SER A 305 -1.65 -20.53 12.10
CA SER A 305 -1.66 -21.07 10.73
C SER A 305 -1.15 -20.09 9.69
N HIS A 306 -1.33 -18.79 9.93
CA HIS A 306 -0.84 -17.70 9.10
C HIS A 306 -0.06 -16.70 9.95
N LEU A 307 1.15 -16.38 9.52
CA LEU A 307 2.03 -15.41 10.18
C LEU A 307 2.62 -14.42 9.18
N ASN A 308 2.51 -13.13 9.48
CA ASN A 308 3.20 -12.07 8.76
C ASN A 308 4.22 -11.37 9.67
N ILE A 309 5.51 -11.43 9.30
CA ILE A 309 6.63 -10.79 10.01
C ILE A 309 7.40 -9.78 9.16
N ARG A 310 6.85 -9.36 8.00
CA ARG A 310 7.50 -8.41 7.08
C ARG A 310 7.81 -7.06 7.75
N GLY A 311 8.81 -6.35 7.24
CA GLY A 311 9.17 -5.02 7.69
C GLY A 311 9.76 -4.96 9.11
N ASN A 312 10.16 -6.10 9.68
CA ASN A 312 10.82 -6.15 10.99
C ASN A 312 12.33 -6.41 10.83
N PRO A 313 13.18 -5.68 11.58
CA PRO A 313 14.63 -5.87 11.56
C PRO A 313 15.10 -7.29 11.97
N LEU A 314 14.57 -7.82 13.07
CA LEU A 314 14.84 -9.17 13.62
C LEU A 314 16.33 -9.54 13.75
N GLU A 315 17.22 -8.57 13.86
CA GLU A 315 18.66 -8.75 13.79
C GLU A 315 19.28 -9.35 15.06
N GLN A 316 18.53 -9.43 16.16
CA GLN A 316 18.98 -10.05 17.41
C GLN A 316 18.78 -11.57 17.41
N ASN A 317 18.10 -12.13 16.41
CA ASN A 317 17.97 -13.58 16.24
C ASN A 317 18.75 -13.99 15.00
N SER A 318 19.53 -15.06 15.10
CA SER A 318 20.15 -15.65 13.92
C SER A 318 19.09 -16.33 13.04
N VAL A 319 19.37 -16.42 11.74
CA VAL A 319 18.52 -17.14 10.78
C VAL A 319 18.17 -18.55 11.27
N SER A 320 19.15 -19.28 11.82
CA SER A 320 18.94 -20.64 12.34
C SER A 320 17.99 -20.68 13.55
N GLU A 321 18.05 -19.70 14.43
CA GLU A 321 17.16 -19.63 15.60
C GLU A 321 15.73 -19.29 15.18
N LEU A 322 15.54 -18.36 14.24
CA LEU A 322 14.23 -18.01 13.70
C LEU A 322 13.60 -19.21 12.97
N LEU A 323 14.34 -19.88 12.10
CA LEU A 323 13.86 -21.08 11.40
C LEU A 323 13.51 -22.20 12.39
N HIS A 324 14.31 -22.40 13.44
CA HIS A 324 14.01 -23.37 14.48
C HIS A 324 12.72 -23.02 15.25
N LEU A 325 12.52 -21.75 15.60
CA LEU A 325 11.30 -21.27 16.24
C LEU A 325 10.07 -21.52 15.37
N LEU A 326 10.11 -21.09 14.10
CA LEU A 326 9.00 -21.21 13.15
C LEU A 326 8.66 -22.67 12.86
N LYS A 327 9.67 -23.54 12.77
CA LYS A 327 9.48 -24.99 12.61
C LYS A 327 8.75 -25.62 13.81
N GLY A 328 8.79 -24.98 14.97
CA GLY A 328 8.08 -25.44 16.17
C GLY A 328 6.56 -25.26 16.11
N PHE A 329 6.03 -24.42 15.22
CA PHE A 329 4.59 -24.19 15.11
C PHE A 329 3.93 -25.29 14.25
N PRO A 330 3.06 -26.14 14.85
CA PRO A 330 2.56 -27.33 14.16
C PRO A 330 1.54 -27.02 13.05
N CYS A 331 0.81 -25.91 13.18
CA CYS A 331 -0.26 -25.51 12.27
C CYS A 331 0.19 -24.49 11.22
N LEU A 332 1.43 -23.98 11.30
CA LEU A 332 1.89 -22.88 10.44
C LEU A 332 2.01 -23.35 8.98
N GLN A 333 1.16 -22.78 8.13
CA GLN A 333 1.00 -23.16 6.73
C GLN A 333 1.22 -21.98 5.77
N SER A 334 1.03 -20.75 6.24
CA SER A 334 1.22 -19.53 5.47
C SER A 334 2.19 -18.61 6.19
N LEU A 335 3.22 -18.15 5.49
CA LEU A 335 4.27 -17.30 6.03
C LEU A 335 4.53 -16.12 5.11
N GLU A 336 4.51 -14.92 5.66
CA GLU A 336 4.88 -13.68 4.96
C GLU A 336 6.13 -13.07 5.59
N VAL A 337 7.17 -12.93 4.76
CA VAL A 337 8.53 -12.56 5.15
C VAL A 337 9.18 -11.71 4.07
N ASP A 338 10.18 -10.91 4.46
CA ASP A 338 11.02 -10.23 3.48
C ASP A 338 12.06 -11.19 2.91
N ILE A 339 12.21 -11.18 1.58
CA ILE A 339 13.23 -11.97 0.87
C ILE A 339 13.93 -11.05 -0.14
N PRO A 340 15.22 -10.71 0.06
CA PRO A 340 16.05 -11.07 1.21
C PRO A 340 15.62 -10.37 2.50
N GLY A 341 15.75 -11.07 3.63
CA GLY A 341 15.36 -10.55 4.93
C GLY A 341 15.87 -11.42 6.08
N PRO A 342 15.25 -11.31 7.27
CA PRO A 342 15.73 -11.98 8.49
C PRO A 342 15.77 -13.51 8.43
N LEU A 343 14.99 -14.14 7.55
CA LEU A 343 15.01 -15.59 7.34
C LEU A 343 15.99 -16.05 6.26
N GLY A 344 16.74 -15.13 5.65
CA GLY A 344 17.67 -15.41 4.57
C GLY A 344 17.26 -14.76 3.26
N ASP A 345 17.91 -15.19 2.19
CA ASP A 345 17.82 -14.55 0.87
C ASP A 345 17.25 -15.44 -0.23
N SER A 346 16.82 -16.65 0.12
CA SER A 346 16.23 -17.60 -0.80
C SER A 346 14.93 -18.17 -0.25
N ALA A 347 13.84 -17.93 -0.99
CA ALA A 347 12.56 -18.57 -0.77
C ALA A 347 12.67 -20.11 -0.79
N VAL A 348 13.51 -20.66 -1.67
CA VAL A 348 13.79 -22.11 -1.74
C VAL A 348 14.41 -22.60 -0.43
N GLU A 349 15.47 -21.97 0.06
CA GLU A 349 16.14 -22.38 1.32
C GLU A 349 15.21 -22.26 2.54
N ILE A 350 14.37 -21.23 2.57
CA ILE A 350 13.35 -21.05 3.61
C ILE A 350 12.33 -22.21 3.56
N LEU A 351 11.81 -22.54 2.38
CA LEU A 351 10.84 -23.63 2.19
C LEU A 351 11.43 -25.01 2.49
N GLU A 352 12.69 -25.25 2.14
CA GLU A 352 13.41 -26.49 2.48
C GLU A 352 13.59 -26.62 4.00
N SER A 353 13.78 -25.50 4.71
CA SER A 353 13.91 -25.46 6.16
C SER A 353 12.57 -25.57 6.90
N LEU A 354 11.48 -25.12 6.27
CA LEU A 354 10.12 -25.07 6.81
C LEU A 354 9.13 -25.88 5.94
N PRO A 355 9.19 -27.22 5.96
CA PRO A 355 8.44 -28.06 5.03
C PRO A 355 6.91 -28.06 5.21
N ASN A 356 6.41 -27.50 6.32
CA ASN A 356 4.97 -27.38 6.57
C ASN A 356 4.35 -26.16 5.88
N ILE A 357 5.16 -25.23 5.38
CA ILE A 357 4.69 -24.03 4.69
C ILE A 357 4.16 -24.41 3.31
N SER A 358 2.89 -24.11 3.09
CA SER A 358 2.17 -24.31 1.83
C SER A 358 2.12 -23.02 0.98
N LEU A 359 2.13 -21.87 1.64
CA LEU A 359 2.09 -20.53 1.05
C LEU A 359 3.22 -19.69 1.65
N LEU A 360 4.13 -19.22 0.81
CA LEU A 360 5.18 -18.27 1.19
C LEU A 360 4.93 -17.00 0.41
N ASN A 361 4.76 -15.86 1.08
CA ASN A 361 4.50 -14.57 0.44
C ASN A 361 3.33 -14.62 -0.57
N GLY A 362 2.28 -15.40 -0.25
CA GLY A 362 1.13 -15.63 -1.13
C GLY A 362 1.37 -16.63 -2.28
N ALA A 363 2.61 -17.03 -2.59
CA ALA A 363 2.88 -18.03 -3.62
C ALA A 363 2.87 -19.46 -3.08
N ASN A 364 2.43 -20.38 -3.92
CA ASN A 364 2.40 -21.81 -3.58
C ASN A 364 3.82 -22.39 -3.48
N ALA A 365 4.15 -22.98 -2.33
CA ALA A 365 5.47 -23.52 -2.03
C ALA A 365 5.95 -24.55 -3.06
N SER A 366 5.07 -25.44 -3.54
CA SER A 366 5.44 -26.43 -4.55
C SER A 366 5.81 -25.83 -5.90
N LYS A 367 5.17 -24.72 -6.27
CA LYS A 367 5.51 -23.98 -7.50
C LYS A 367 6.88 -23.34 -7.36
N VAL A 368 7.14 -22.66 -6.24
CA VAL A 368 8.41 -22.00 -5.95
C VAL A 368 9.58 -23.00 -5.98
N LEU A 369 9.42 -24.16 -5.34
CA LEU A 369 10.42 -25.23 -5.35
C LEU A 369 10.63 -25.84 -6.75
N GLN A 370 9.58 -25.93 -7.57
CA GLN A 370 9.69 -26.44 -8.95
C GLN A 370 10.39 -25.44 -9.88
N THR A 371 10.10 -24.15 -9.74
CA THR A 371 10.68 -23.09 -10.58
C THR A 371 12.07 -22.66 -10.12
N GLY A 372 12.47 -22.99 -8.88
CA GLY A 372 13.73 -22.55 -8.30
C GLY A 372 13.76 -21.04 -8.05
N THR A 373 12.60 -20.42 -7.82
CA THR A 373 12.52 -18.96 -7.66
C THR A 373 13.08 -18.57 -6.29
N HIS A 374 14.15 -17.78 -6.26
CA HIS A 374 14.79 -17.36 -5.01
C HIS A 374 14.07 -16.19 -4.31
N VAL A 375 13.25 -15.41 -5.02
CA VAL A 375 12.47 -14.29 -4.46
C VAL A 375 11.00 -14.53 -4.78
N VAL A 376 10.14 -14.45 -3.76
CA VAL A 376 8.69 -14.60 -3.92
C VAL A 376 8.08 -13.30 -3.41
N ASP A 377 7.37 -12.59 -4.27
CA ASP A 377 6.94 -11.19 -4.12
C ASP A 377 6.67 -10.77 -2.67
N SER A 378 7.66 -10.10 -2.09
CA SER A 378 7.44 -9.05 -1.11
C SER A 378 6.54 -8.03 -1.80
N ILE A 379 5.43 -7.62 -1.18
CA ILE A 379 4.65 -6.46 -1.68
C ILE A 379 5.64 -5.29 -1.68
N LEU A 380 6.21 -4.97 -2.85
CA LEU A 380 7.19 -3.90 -2.94
C LEU A 380 6.45 -2.60 -2.67
N GLN A 381 6.97 -1.78 -1.75
CA GLN A 381 6.35 -0.50 -1.46
C GLN A 381 6.45 0.41 -2.70
N PRO A 382 5.35 1.00 -3.18
CA PRO A 382 5.39 1.92 -4.31
C PRO A 382 6.23 3.15 -3.96
N CYS A 383 6.97 3.67 -4.93
CA CYS A 383 7.68 4.94 -4.84
C CYS A 383 6.68 6.10 -4.90
N LEU A 384 5.90 6.30 -3.83
CA LEU A 384 4.94 7.40 -3.76
C LEU A 384 5.69 8.74 -3.64
N PRO A 385 5.32 9.77 -4.43
CA PRO A 385 5.99 11.07 -4.41
C PRO A 385 5.76 11.75 -3.05
N GLY A 386 6.82 12.20 -2.38
CA GLY A 386 6.71 13.13 -1.25
C GLY A 386 6.74 14.58 -1.76
N TRP A 387 6.04 15.48 -1.07
CA TRP A 387 6.05 16.91 -1.37
C TRP A 387 6.01 17.75 -0.09
N ALA A 388 6.49 18.98 -0.18
CA ALA A 388 6.30 19.99 0.86
C ALA A 388 5.00 20.76 0.63
N ALA A 389 4.38 21.29 1.70
CA ALA A 389 3.10 22.02 1.60
C ALA A 389 3.20 23.26 0.68
N GLU A 390 4.37 23.88 0.60
CA GLU A 390 4.65 25.04 -0.25
C GLU A 390 5.06 24.70 -1.69
N GLU A 391 5.25 23.42 -2.03
CA GLU A 391 5.72 23.01 -3.35
C GLU A 391 4.67 23.31 -4.44
N PRO A 392 5.05 23.96 -5.56
CA PRO A 392 4.10 24.28 -6.62
C PRO A 392 3.42 23.04 -7.20
N LEU A 393 2.12 23.13 -7.48
CA LEU A 393 1.30 22.01 -7.96
C LEU A 393 1.87 21.32 -9.20
N VAL A 394 2.44 22.10 -10.14
CA VAL A 394 3.11 21.59 -11.34
C VAL A 394 4.29 20.69 -11.00
N ASP A 395 5.10 21.08 -10.02
CA ASP A 395 6.27 20.31 -9.60
C ASP A 395 5.83 19.02 -8.89
N ARG A 396 4.79 19.10 -8.05
CA ARG A 396 4.16 17.91 -7.44
C ARG A 396 3.69 16.90 -8.50
N VAL A 397 2.99 17.37 -9.53
CA VAL A 397 2.53 16.51 -10.65
C VAL A 397 3.70 15.89 -11.41
N ILE A 398 4.75 16.67 -11.72
CA ILE A 398 5.94 16.17 -12.44
C ILE A 398 6.68 15.11 -11.62
N ASN A 399 6.75 15.27 -10.30
CA ASN A 399 7.36 14.28 -9.42
C ASN A 399 6.50 13.01 -9.32
N ALA A 400 5.18 13.16 -9.31
CA ALA A 400 4.23 12.06 -9.22
C ALA A 400 4.06 11.24 -10.51
N MET A 401 4.19 11.89 -11.68
CA MET A 401 3.77 11.30 -12.95
C MET A 401 4.44 9.96 -13.27
N TRP A 402 5.67 9.73 -12.79
CA TRP A 402 6.46 8.53 -13.08
C TRP A 402 5.76 7.22 -12.68
N LEU A 403 4.90 7.25 -11.67
CA LEU A 403 4.11 6.09 -11.24
C LEU A 403 2.96 5.76 -12.20
N TYR A 404 2.50 6.73 -12.98
CA TYR A 404 1.27 6.67 -13.78
C TYR A 404 1.53 6.65 -15.29
N ILE A 405 2.65 7.21 -15.74
CA ILE A 405 2.94 7.34 -17.16
C ILE A 405 3.24 6.01 -17.83
N MET A 406 2.78 5.90 -19.06
CA MET A 406 3.15 4.86 -20.00
C MET A 406 3.70 5.50 -21.27
N THR A 407 4.18 4.66 -22.19
CA THR A 407 4.74 5.16 -23.44
C THR A 407 4.50 4.22 -24.61
N TYR A 408 4.35 4.80 -25.79
CA TYR A 408 4.40 4.11 -27.07
C TYR A 408 5.24 4.91 -28.07
N ARG A 409 5.64 4.25 -29.16
CA ARG A 409 6.26 4.91 -30.31
C ARG A 409 5.38 4.76 -31.52
N LEU A 410 5.25 5.86 -32.26
CA LEU A 410 4.60 5.82 -33.56
C LEU A 410 5.58 5.22 -34.57
N ALA A 411 5.05 4.42 -35.49
CA ALA A 411 5.83 3.83 -36.56
C ALA A 411 5.02 3.94 -37.86
N GLU A 412 5.65 4.49 -38.88
CA GLU A 412 5.20 4.39 -40.27
C GLU A 412 5.87 3.17 -40.91
N GLU A 413 5.37 2.71 -42.08
CA GLU A 413 5.86 1.48 -42.74
C GLU A 413 7.39 1.43 -42.92
N GLU A 414 8.04 2.58 -43.09
CA GLU A 414 9.48 2.68 -43.36
C GLU A 414 10.29 3.30 -42.20
N LYS A 415 9.64 3.91 -41.20
CA LYS A 415 10.34 4.70 -40.17
C LYS A 415 9.64 4.64 -38.82
N LEU A 416 10.42 4.29 -37.80
CA LEU A 416 10.04 4.43 -36.40
C LEU A 416 10.28 5.88 -35.95
N ASP A 417 9.33 6.47 -35.24
CA ASP A 417 9.55 7.72 -34.54
C ASP A 417 10.64 7.51 -33.49
N GLU A 418 11.68 8.34 -33.55
CA GLU A 418 12.81 8.29 -32.62
C GLU A 418 12.40 8.79 -31.23
N THR A 419 11.35 9.60 -31.16
CA THR A 419 10.81 10.14 -29.92
C THR A 419 9.60 9.33 -29.46
N SER A 420 9.57 8.96 -28.18
CA SER A 420 8.39 8.31 -27.63
C SER A 420 7.29 9.32 -27.30
N VAL A 421 6.03 8.88 -27.43
CA VAL A 421 4.89 9.58 -26.83
C VAL A 421 4.69 9.01 -25.43
N TRP A 422 4.54 9.90 -24.46
CA TRP A 422 4.19 9.54 -23.09
C TRP A 422 2.74 9.87 -22.85
N TYR A 423 2.08 9.09 -22.01
CA TYR A 423 0.69 9.33 -21.70
C TYR A 423 0.33 8.87 -20.29
N VAL A 424 -0.67 9.53 -19.71
CA VAL A 424 -1.36 9.16 -18.47
C VAL A 424 -2.76 8.72 -18.87
N MET A 425 -3.20 7.57 -18.36
CA MET A 425 -4.56 7.09 -18.57
C MET A 425 -5.55 7.93 -17.76
N ASP A 426 -6.85 7.83 -18.05
CA ASP A 426 -7.90 8.38 -17.20
C ASP A 426 -7.90 7.81 -15.77
N GLU A 427 -8.85 8.26 -14.94
CA GLU A 427 -8.97 7.88 -13.54
C GLU A 427 -9.12 6.36 -13.35
N LEU A 428 -9.83 5.68 -14.26
CA LEU A 428 -10.05 4.25 -14.21
C LEU A 428 -8.76 3.50 -14.55
N GLY A 429 -8.11 3.86 -15.66
CA GLY A 429 -6.89 3.22 -16.10
C GLY A 429 -5.73 3.43 -15.13
N SER A 430 -5.61 4.64 -14.58
CA SER A 430 -4.55 5.01 -13.64
C SER A 430 -4.72 4.36 -12.26
N ALA A 431 -5.91 3.87 -11.93
CA ALA A 431 -6.17 3.10 -10.71
C ALA A 431 -5.76 1.61 -10.80
N LEU A 432 -5.35 1.12 -11.99
CA LEU A 432 -4.83 -0.25 -12.16
C LEU A 432 -3.40 -0.36 -11.62
N ARG A 433 -3.29 -0.90 -10.41
CA ARG A 433 -2.01 -1.12 -9.74
C ARG A 433 -1.26 -2.34 -10.30
N HIS A 434 0.01 -2.42 -9.95
CA HIS A 434 0.86 -3.52 -10.35
C HIS A 434 0.53 -4.80 -9.57
N SER A 435 0.55 -5.94 -10.25
CA SER A 435 0.69 -7.27 -9.66
C SER A 435 1.54 -8.14 -10.60
N ASP A 436 2.40 -8.99 -10.03
CA ASP A 436 3.08 -10.07 -10.75
C ASP A 436 2.14 -11.25 -11.07
N GLN A 437 0.95 -11.27 -10.45
CA GLN A 437 -0.17 -12.18 -10.77
C GLN A 437 -1.42 -11.38 -11.19
N PRO A 438 -1.35 -10.64 -12.31
CA PRO A 438 -2.43 -9.74 -12.71
C PRO A 438 -3.69 -10.49 -13.18
N ASN A 439 -4.86 -9.94 -12.91
CA ASN A 439 -6.14 -10.42 -13.41
C ASN A 439 -6.65 -9.64 -14.64
N PHE A 440 -6.05 -8.48 -14.96
CA PHE A 440 -6.32 -7.71 -16.17
C PHE A 440 -5.05 -7.49 -17.02
N ARG A 441 -5.26 -7.22 -18.31
CA ARG A 441 -4.22 -6.74 -19.22
C ARG A 441 -4.61 -5.38 -19.79
N VAL A 442 -3.59 -4.54 -19.98
CA VAL A 442 -3.72 -3.24 -20.64
C VAL A 442 -2.77 -3.18 -21.84
N ALA A 443 -3.24 -2.65 -22.96
CA ALA A 443 -2.39 -2.36 -24.11
C ALA A 443 -2.79 -1.05 -24.80
N PRO A 444 -1.83 -0.19 -25.20
CA PRO A 444 -2.14 0.98 -26.00
C PRO A 444 -2.69 0.56 -27.36
N PHE A 445 -3.68 1.29 -27.86
CA PHE A 445 -4.30 1.05 -29.15
C PHE A 445 -4.60 2.37 -29.84
N LEU A 446 -4.20 2.44 -31.11
CA LEU A 446 -4.36 3.64 -31.93
C LEU A 446 -5.49 3.40 -32.93
N LEU A 447 -6.67 3.98 -32.68
CA LEU A 447 -7.78 3.95 -33.62
C LEU A 447 -7.51 4.93 -34.75
N MET A 448 -7.68 4.52 -35.99
CA MET A 448 -7.59 5.36 -37.19
C MET A 448 -8.94 5.39 -37.92
N PRO A 449 -9.89 6.25 -37.53
CA PRO A 449 -11.26 6.27 -38.07
C PRO A 449 -11.34 6.45 -39.59
N GLU A 450 -10.39 7.18 -40.17
CA GLU A 450 -10.30 7.39 -41.63
C GLU A 450 -9.27 6.47 -42.31
N GLY A 451 -8.76 5.48 -41.56
CA GLY A 451 -7.71 4.56 -42.03
C GLY A 451 -6.33 5.19 -42.17
N LYS A 452 -6.11 6.36 -41.56
CA LYS A 452 -4.84 7.08 -41.60
C LYS A 452 -4.41 7.63 -40.25
N LEU A 453 -3.10 7.84 -40.11
CA LEU A 453 -2.48 8.33 -38.88
C LEU A 453 -2.93 9.74 -38.51
N GLU A 454 -3.26 10.61 -39.47
CA GLU A 454 -3.72 11.98 -39.16
C GLU A 454 -5.08 12.02 -38.47
N SER A 455 -5.88 10.96 -38.65
CA SER A 455 -7.17 10.79 -37.97
C SER A 455 -7.05 10.08 -36.62
N ALA A 456 -5.83 9.72 -36.21
CA ALA A 456 -5.65 8.76 -35.14
C ALA A 456 -6.07 9.29 -33.76
N VAL A 457 -6.71 8.41 -32.99
CA VAL A 457 -7.10 8.63 -31.59
C VAL A 457 -6.51 7.51 -30.75
N SER A 458 -5.84 7.87 -29.65
CA SER A 458 -5.18 6.93 -28.76
C SER A 458 -6.09 6.51 -27.62
N TYR A 459 -6.17 5.20 -27.40
CA TYR A 459 -6.83 4.57 -26.27
C TYR A 459 -5.89 3.59 -25.60
N SER A 460 -6.23 3.15 -24.39
CA SER A 460 -5.76 1.89 -23.84
C SER A 460 -6.91 0.91 -23.79
N LEU A 461 -6.65 -0.33 -24.21
CA LEU A 461 -7.59 -1.44 -24.14
C LEU A 461 -7.36 -2.16 -22.82
N LEU A 462 -8.43 -2.42 -22.07
CA LEU A 462 -8.41 -3.16 -20.80
C LEU A 462 -9.29 -4.40 -20.91
N TRP A 463 -8.80 -5.58 -20.56
CA TRP A 463 -9.60 -6.81 -20.59
C TRP A 463 -9.16 -7.81 -19.52
N PRO A 464 -10.09 -8.65 -19.02
CA PRO A 464 -9.78 -9.67 -18.01
C PRO A 464 -8.97 -10.81 -18.63
N ILE A 465 -7.92 -11.23 -17.96
CA ILE A 465 -7.08 -12.39 -18.31
C ILE A 465 -7.22 -13.53 -17.30
N GLN A 466 -8.04 -13.34 -16.28
CA GLN A 466 -8.50 -14.34 -15.32
C GLN A 466 -10.00 -14.14 -15.09
N ASN A 467 -10.65 -15.10 -14.42
CA ASN A 467 -12.00 -14.86 -13.91
C ASN A 467 -11.90 -13.87 -12.74
N VAL A 468 -12.82 -12.92 -12.67
CA VAL A 468 -12.86 -11.86 -11.65
C VAL A 468 -14.22 -11.87 -10.98
N GLU A 469 -14.25 -11.78 -9.65
CA GLU A 469 -15.46 -11.80 -8.83
C GLU A 469 -15.66 -10.46 -8.13
N HIS A 470 -16.90 -10.15 -7.74
CA HIS A 470 -17.24 -8.91 -7.05
C HIS A 470 -16.32 -8.65 -5.83
N GLY A 471 -15.71 -7.47 -5.79
CA GLY A 471 -14.82 -7.01 -4.73
C GLY A 471 -13.34 -7.29 -4.98
N ASP A 472 -13.00 -8.02 -6.05
CA ASP A 472 -11.61 -8.23 -6.43
C ASP A 472 -10.95 -6.89 -6.85
N GLU A 473 -9.69 -6.71 -6.45
CA GLU A 473 -8.86 -5.64 -7.00
C GLU A 473 -8.44 -5.99 -8.44
N CYS A 474 -8.67 -5.05 -9.37
CA CYS A 474 -8.21 -5.15 -10.74
C CYS A 474 -6.74 -4.68 -10.81
N THR A 475 -5.85 -5.58 -11.25
CA THR A 475 -4.41 -5.32 -11.31
C THR A 475 -3.83 -5.71 -12.67
N ARG A 476 -2.68 -5.13 -13.01
CA ARG A 476 -1.94 -5.37 -14.26
C ARG A 476 -0.45 -5.59 -14.00
N ASP A 477 0.23 -6.22 -14.95
CA ASP A 477 1.69 -6.29 -14.92
C ASP A 477 2.29 -5.07 -15.63
N PHE A 478 2.97 -4.19 -14.88
CA PHE A 478 3.66 -3.00 -15.43
C PHE A 478 4.81 -3.38 -16.37
N LEU A 479 5.39 -4.57 -16.17
CA LEU A 479 6.53 -5.08 -16.91
C LEU A 479 6.15 -6.33 -17.70
N PHE A 480 4.93 -6.37 -18.24
CA PHE A 480 4.45 -7.50 -19.02
C PHE A 480 5.45 -7.95 -20.11
N GLY A 481 5.79 -9.24 -20.12
CA GLY A 481 6.76 -9.82 -21.07
C GLY A 481 8.24 -9.61 -20.73
N ILE A 482 8.53 -9.01 -19.56
CA ILE A 482 9.86 -8.83 -19.00
C ILE A 482 10.02 -9.80 -17.82
N ALA A 483 10.88 -10.80 -17.98
CA ALA A 483 11.28 -11.70 -16.90
C ALA A 483 12.70 -11.37 -16.42
N GLU A 484 13.24 -12.13 -15.46
CA GLU A 484 14.55 -11.87 -14.86
C GLU A 484 15.72 -11.95 -15.84
N ASP A 485 15.59 -12.71 -16.94
CA ASP A 485 16.56 -12.70 -18.06
C ASP A 485 16.71 -11.31 -18.69
N LYS A 486 15.69 -10.45 -18.54
CA LYS A 486 15.67 -9.04 -18.96
C LYS A 486 15.72 -8.07 -17.78
N GLN A 487 16.16 -8.54 -16.60
CA GLN A 487 16.35 -7.76 -15.37
C GLN A 487 15.05 -7.16 -14.81
N ARG A 488 13.98 -7.96 -14.75
CA ARG A 488 12.66 -7.54 -14.22
C ARG A 488 12.77 -6.86 -12.85
N SER A 489 13.44 -7.50 -11.87
CA SER A 489 13.62 -6.94 -10.52
C SER A 489 14.26 -5.56 -10.51
N ALA A 490 15.27 -5.32 -11.36
CA ALA A 490 15.92 -4.00 -11.47
C ALA A 490 15.03 -2.95 -12.14
N ARG A 491 14.12 -3.37 -13.03
CA ARG A 491 13.18 -2.47 -13.70
C ARG A 491 12.01 -2.10 -12.78
N LEU A 492 11.63 -2.98 -11.85
CA LEU A 492 10.63 -2.66 -10.82
C LEU A 492 11.06 -1.49 -9.94
N THR A 493 12.36 -1.22 -9.80
CA THR A 493 12.89 -0.05 -9.08
C THR A 493 12.38 1.29 -9.61
N ALA A 494 11.93 1.34 -10.88
CA ALA A 494 11.31 2.54 -11.43
C ALA A 494 9.98 2.91 -10.75
N TYR A 495 9.29 1.92 -10.18
CA TYR A 495 7.96 2.07 -9.60
C TYR A 495 7.93 1.77 -8.10
N PHE A 496 8.88 0.97 -7.61
CA PHE A 496 8.87 0.43 -6.25
C PHE A 496 10.22 0.53 -5.55
N HIS A 497 10.17 0.62 -4.23
CA HIS A 497 11.34 0.48 -3.37
C HIS A 497 11.81 -0.98 -3.36
N THR A 498 12.81 -1.26 -4.18
CA THR A 498 13.44 -2.58 -4.27
C THR A 498 14.60 -2.73 -3.27
N PRO A 499 14.78 -3.89 -2.60
CA PRO A 499 15.82 -4.08 -1.58
C PRO A 499 17.25 -3.86 -2.11
N GLN A 500 17.97 -2.89 -1.58
CA GLN A 500 19.33 -2.55 -2.05
C GLN A 500 20.33 -3.72 -1.88
N ASN A 501 20.17 -4.51 -0.82
CA ASN A 501 21.01 -5.67 -0.52
C ASN A 501 20.92 -6.76 -1.60
N TYR A 502 19.77 -6.92 -2.25
CA TYR A 502 19.60 -7.86 -3.35
C TYR A 502 20.58 -7.53 -4.49
N PHE A 503 20.62 -6.26 -4.92
CA PHE A 503 21.50 -5.83 -6.01
C PHE A 503 22.98 -5.92 -5.65
N ILE A 504 23.34 -5.55 -4.42
CA ILE A 504 24.72 -5.68 -3.93
C ILE A 504 25.18 -7.14 -3.99
N LYS A 505 24.32 -8.08 -3.58
CA LYS A 505 24.66 -9.52 -3.63
C LYS A 505 24.82 -10.04 -5.05
N VAL A 506 23.90 -9.67 -5.96
CA VAL A 506 24.01 -10.05 -7.39
C VAL A 506 25.29 -9.50 -8.01
N LEU A 507 25.65 -8.24 -7.71
CA LEU A 507 26.90 -7.64 -8.15
C LEU A 507 28.13 -8.41 -7.62
N ASN A 508 28.12 -8.81 -6.35
CA ASN A 508 29.20 -9.59 -5.76
C ASN A 508 29.36 -10.98 -6.39
N LEU A 509 28.26 -11.67 -6.72
CA LEU A 509 28.29 -12.97 -7.40
C LEU A 509 28.84 -12.85 -8.83
N LEU A 510 28.42 -11.81 -9.56
CA LEU A 510 28.96 -11.52 -10.90
C LEU A 510 30.45 -11.19 -10.82
N TRP A 511 30.87 -10.43 -9.81
CA TRP A 511 32.27 -10.11 -9.57
C TRP A 511 33.10 -11.35 -9.25
N ALA A 512 32.62 -12.23 -8.37
CA ALA A 512 33.28 -13.48 -8.03
C ALA A 512 33.45 -14.40 -9.27
N SER A 513 32.38 -14.53 -10.07
CA SER A 513 32.39 -15.30 -11.32
C SER A 513 33.37 -14.71 -12.35
N TYR A 514 33.44 -13.38 -12.44
CA TYR A 514 34.40 -12.69 -13.30
C TYR A 514 35.85 -12.93 -12.86
N VAL A 515 36.12 -12.94 -11.55
CA VAL A 515 37.45 -13.25 -11.02
C VAL A 515 37.82 -14.70 -11.31
N GLU A 516 36.92 -15.67 -11.12
CA GLU A 516 37.18 -17.09 -11.42
C GLU A 516 37.39 -17.38 -12.90
N LEU A 517 36.76 -16.63 -13.80
CA LEU A 517 36.94 -16.78 -15.26
C LEU A 517 38.24 -16.14 -15.78
N ASN A 518 38.81 -15.19 -15.04
CA ASN A 518 39.97 -14.39 -15.45
C ASN A 518 41.24 -14.63 -14.61
N CYS A 519 41.21 -15.57 -13.66
CA CYS A 519 42.34 -16.05 -12.88
C CYS A 519 42.51 -17.56 -13.13
#